data_AF-A0A537DKX4-F1
#
_entry.id   AF-A0A537DKX4-F1
#
_cell.length_a   1.000
_cell.length_b   1.000
_cell.length_c   1.000
_cell.angle_alpha   90.00
_cell.angle_beta   90.00
_cell.angle_gamma   90.00
#
_symmetry.space_group_name_H-M   'P 1'
#
loop_
_entity.id
_entity.type
_entity.pdbx_description
1 polymer ?
#
loop_
_entity_poly.entity_id
_entity_poly.type
_entity_poly.pdbx_seq_one_letter_code
_entity_poly.pdbx_strand_id
1 'polypeptide(L)'
;MIRSQSLVLPLFAAVLLLAGATASAQLAANQTNGFGNSRLVTFTYLQNFDCVDQPALDLDFNKIKAQSDPNEMQTPICQPVTEPTQDPTGGDIKHTAHLYVFVPMFSVDNDQNPNDAMPCPNGGRPGELCGPALGAALISAFGFVPEAWKTHPLVATQCPDPNHPVPGTCTMHASSVDLSVTLAALGKAANPPTGNMFVPTPNHDHVVDNSRVDTGPIWWEVRPVLIMDQSDWPAPDGSSGITSAKAMDDAEAAGRAIEVGSNFFLFFSSSQATSAASPHSGHAMP
;
A
#
# COMPACT_ATOMS: atom_id res chain seq x y z
N MET A 1 -73.46 -22.74 -33.60
CA MET A 1 -72.53 -21.72 -34.13
C MET A 1 -72.08 -20.89 -32.92
N ILE A 2 -70.91 -21.11 -32.30
CA ILE A 2 -69.55 -20.70 -32.73
C ILE A 2 -69.54 -19.15 -32.91
N ARG A 3 -68.81 -18.29 -32.19
CA ARG A 3 -67.54 -18.39 -31.43
C ARG A 3 -67.29 -17.17 -30.52
N SER A 4 -66.54 -17.46 -29.45
CA SER A 4 -65.43 -16.73 -28.80
C SER A 4 -65.53 -15.24 -28.43
N GLN A 5 -65.57 -15.05 -27.11
CA GLN A 5 -64.92 -13.95 -26.40
C GLN A 5 -63.39 -14.09 -26.49
N SER A 6 -62.64 -12.98 -26.51
CA SER A 6 -61.21 -12.97 -26.21
C SER A 6 -60.86 -11.69 -25.48
N LEU A 7 -60.70 -11.83 -24.16
CA LEU A 7 -60.02 -10.88 -23.28
C LEU A 7 -58.54 -10.83 -23.67
N VAL A 8 -58.00 -9.62 -23.82
CA VAL A 8 -56.55 -9.38 -23.93
C VAL A 8 -56.03 -9.13 -22.51
N LEU A 9 -55.18 -10.02 -22.01
CA LEU A 9 -54.37 -9.81 -20.80
C LEU A 9 -53.03 -9.17 -21.19
N PRO A 10 -52.55 -8.11 -20.50
CA PRO A 10 -51.17 -7.67 -20.64
C PRO A 10 -50.24 -8.52 -19.75
N LEU A 11 -49.19 -9.05 -20.37
CA LEU A 11 -48.11 -9.80 -19.72
C LEU A 11 -47.12 -8.81 -19.09
N PHE A 12 -47.13 -8.66 -17.77
CA PHE A 12 -46.08 -7.94 -17.03
C PHE A 12 -44.86 -8.86 -16.87
N ALA A 13 -43.78 -8.57 -17.60
CA ALA A 13 -42.48 -9.19 -17.39
C ALA A 13 -41.72 -8.45 -16.28
N ALA A 14 -41.59 -9.06 -15.11
CA ALA A 14 -40.74 -8.57 -14.03
C ALA A 14 -39.29 -8.98 -14.29
N VAL A 15 -38.45 -8.01 -14.67
CA VAL A 15 -36.99 -8.18 -14.73
C VAL A 15 -36.45 -8.04 -13.29
N LEU A 16 -36.15 -9.16 -12.66
CA LEU A 16 -35.40 -9.20 -11.40
C LEU A 16 -33.93 -8.90 -11.72
N LEU A 17 -33.52 -7.65 -11.52
CA LEU A 17 -32.12 -7.25 -11.43
C LEU A 17 -31.53 -7.86 -10.16
N LEU A 18 -30.80 -8.97 -10.28
CA LEU A 18 -29.90 -9.43 -9.23
C LEU A 18 -28.68 -8.51 -9.20
N ALA A 19 -28.77 -7.44 -8.41
CA ALA A 19 -27.60 -6.73 -7.95
C ALA A 19 -26.88 -7.66 -6.95
N GLY A 20 -25.86 -8.37 -7.44
CA GLY A 20 -24.92 -9.10 -6.59
C GLY A 20 -24.07 -8.11 -5.81
N ALA A 21 -24.58 -7.64 -4.67
CA ALA A 21 -23.74 -6.99 -3.67
C ALA A 21 -22.86 -8.08 -3.06
N THR A 22 -21.63 -8.21 -3.54
CA THR A 22 -20.59 -8.94 -2.82
C THR A 22 -20.32 -8.16 -1.54
N ALA A 23 -20.92 -8.60 -0.44
CA ALA A 23 -20.58 -8.12 0.88
C ALA A 23 -19.14 -8.55 1.17
N SER A 24 -18.18 -7.65 0.95
CA SER A 24 -16.85 -7.81 1.53
C SER A 24 -17.02 -7.78 3.04
N ALA A 25 -16.47 -8.78 3.74
CA ALA A 25 -16.42 -8.73 5.20
C ALA A 25 -15.66 -7.46 5.62
N GLN A 26 -16.21 -6.73 6.59
CA GLN A 26 -15.56 -5.55 7.14
C GLN A 26 -14.29 -5.99 7.87
N LEU A 27 -13.16 -5.33 7.56
CA LEU A 27 -11.88 -5.59 8.20
C LEU A 27 -11.91 -5.19 9.68
N ALA A 28 -11.21 -5.94 10.52
CA ALA A 28 -10.95 -5.51 11.89
C ALA A 28 -9.96 -4.33 11.90
N ALA A 29 -9.93 -3.57 13.01
CA ALA A 29 -9.09 -2.37 13.12
C ALA A 29 -7.58 -2.62 12.94
N ASN A 30 -7.11 -3.85 13.22
CA ASN A 30 -5.73 -4.28 13.03
C ASN A 30 -5.56 -5.14 11.75
N GLN A 31 -6.41 -4.93 10.74
CA GLN A 31 -6.35 -5.67 9.48
C GLN A 31 -6.28 -4.72 8.28
N THR A 32 -5.58 -5.16 7.25
CA THR A 32 -5.67 -4.58 5.91
C THR A 32 -5.80 -5.70 4.88
N ASN A 33 -6.15 -5.34 3.65
CA ASN A 33 -6.07 -6.26 2.53
C ASN A 33 -4.70 -6.16 1.84
N GLY A 34 -4.36 -7.23 1.14
CA GLY A 34 -3.21 -7.37 0.25
C GLY A 34 -3.56 -8.27 -0.92
N PHE A 35 -2.60 -8.50 -1.78
CA PHE A 35 -2.70 -9.51 -2.83
C PHE A 35 -1.63 -10.59 -2.66
N GLY A 36 -1.93 -11.76 -3.19
CA GLY A 36 -0.98 -12.86 -3.30
C GLY A 36 -1.60 -13.98 -4.11
N ASN A 37 -0.82 -14.58 -5.00
CA ASN A 37 -1.30 -15.60 -5.93
C ASN A 37 -2.55 -15.18 -6.73
N SER A 38 -2.59 -13.91 -7.19
CA SER A 38 -3.73 -13.32 -7.93
C SER A 38 -5.06 -13.33 -7.17
N ARG A 39 -5.00 -13.26 -5.84
CA ARG A 39 -6.17 -13.27 -4.95
C ARG A 39 -6.02 -12.21 -3.87
N LEU A 40 -7.16 -11.79 -3.32
CA LEU A 40 -7.20 -10.97 -2.12
C LEU A 40 -6.73 -11.79 -0.91
N VAL A 41 -5.88 -11.18 -0.11
CA VAL A 41 -5.31 -11.72 1.13
C VAL A 41 -5.64 -10.73 2.24
N THR A 42 -5.94 -11.23 3.42
CA THR A 42 -6.11 -10.39 4.61
C THR A 42 -4.85 -10.47 5.45
N PHE A 43 -4.30 -9.32 5.82
CA PHE A 43 -3.21 -9.20 6.76
C PHE A 43 -3.78 -8.87 8.13
N THR A 44 -3.29 -9.54 9.16
CA THR A 44 -3.66 -9.26 10.56
C THR A 44 -2.41 -8.90 11.33
N TYR A 45 -2.32 -7.66 11.79
CA TYR A 45 -1.17 -7.12 12.51
C TYR A 45 -1.24 -7.49 13.99
N LEU A 46 -0.11 -7.97 14.54
CA LEU A 46 -0.02 -8.35 15.96
C LEU A 46 0.91 -7.43 16.76
N GLN A 47 1.78 -6.68 16.08
CA GLN A 47 2.67 -5.71 16.69
C GLN A 47 2.74 -4.46 15.81
N ASN A 48 3.34 -3.41 16.36
CA ASN A 48 3.68 -2.24 15.55
C ASN A 48 4.86 -2.56 14.63
N PHE A 49 5.08 -1.69 13.66
CA PHE A 49 6.24 -1.75 12.80
C PHE A 49 7.57 -1.58 13.56
N ASP A 50 8.66 -1.90 12.87
CA ASP A 50 10.01 -1.57 13.28
C ASP A 50 10.80 -0.96 12.11
N CYS A 51 11.73 -0.06 12.42
CA CYS A 51 12.67 0.52 11.46
C CYS A 51 14.08 0.28 11.98
N VAL A 52 14.74 -0.74 11.42
CA VAL A 52 15.99 -1.27 11.94
C VAL A 52 17.11 -0.27 11.71
N ASP A 53 17.78 0.07 12.81
CA ASP A 53 18.98 0.89 12.81
C ASP A 53 20.19 0.06 13.26
N GLN A 54 21.21 -0.02 12.42
CA GLN A 54 22.41 -0.81 12.70
C GLN A 54 23.53 0.08 13.24
N PRO A 55 24.43 -0.45 14.10
CA PRO A 55 25.43 0.34 14.83
C PRO A 55 26.27 1.34 14.01
N ALA A 56 26.46 1.07 12.71
CA ALA A 56 27.28 1.88 11.82
C ALA A 56 26.50 2.79 10.86
N LEU A 57 25.16 2.79 10.92
CA LEU A 57 24.31 3.70 10.16
C LEU A 57 24.33 5.11 10.78
N ASP A 58 23.85 6.07 9.98
CA ASP A 58 23.69 7.50 10.28
C ASP A 58 22.50 7.96 9.44
N LEU A 59 21.30 7.55 9.88
CA LEU A 59 20.02 7.78 9.24
C LEU A 59 19.55 9.23 9.38
N ASP A 60 20.04 10.00 10.35
CA ASP A 60 19.72 11.43 10.52
C ASP A 60 20.73 12.40 9.86
N PHE A 61 21.80 11.84 9.27
CA PHE A 61 22.84 12.54 8.50
C PHE A 61 23.69 13.53 9.31
N ASN A 62 23.80 13.34 10.63
CA ASN A 62 24.56 14.24 11.49
C ASN A 62 26.06 13.87 11.60
N LYS A 63 26.50 12.80 10.91
CA LYS A 63 27.88 12.26 10.87
C LYS A 63 28.33 11.55 12.14
N ILE A 64 27.41 11.27 13.05
CA ILE A 64 27.61 10.44 14.23
C ILE A 64 26.92 9.12 13.94
N LYS A 65 27.62 8.01 14.16
CA LYS A 65 27.02 6.69 13.94
C LYS A 65 26.02 6.39 15.06
N ALA A 66 24.94 5.70 14.71
CA ALA A 66 23.93 5.12 15.59
C ALA A 66 24.44 4.62 16.96
N GLN A 67 25.50 3.82 16.98
CA GLN A 67 26.07 3.28 18.23
C GLN A 67 26.64 4.33 19.20
N SER A 68 26.78 5.57 18.75
CA SER A 68 27.26 6.73 19.51
C SER A 68 26.27 7.89 19.47
N ASP A 69 25.10 7.70 18.87
CA ASP A 69 24.03 8.69 18.79
C ASP A 69 22.73 8.18 19.45
N PRO A 70 22.56 8.40 20.76
CA PRO A 70 21.34 8.00 21.45
C PRO A 70 20.10 8.80 21.01
N ASN A 71 20.25 9.91 20.28
CA ASN A 71 19.10 10.72 19.83
C ASN A 71 18.46 10.12 18.58
N GLU A 72 19.26 9.58 17.66
CA GLU A 72 18.79 8.85 16.47
C GLU A 72 17.80 7.73 16.84
N MET A 73 18.08 7.04 17.94
CA MET A 73 17.26 5.93 18.46
C MET A 73 15.92 6.36 19.09
N GLN A 74 15.70 7.66 19.35
CA GLN A 74 14.48 8.12 20.05
C GLN A 74 13.25 8.16 19.15
N THR A 75 13.46 8.32 17.84
CA THR A 75 12.37 8.42 16.87
C THR A 75 12.69 7.53 15.67
N PRO A 76 11.89 6.49 15.37
CA PRO A 76 12.21 5.56 14.28
C PRO A 76 12.44 6.28 12.96
N ILE A 77 13.47 5.95 12.19
CA ILE A 77 13.70 6.55 10.85
C ILE A 77 13.53 5.46 9.81
N CYS A 78 12.37 5.47 9.14
CA CYS A 78 12.01 4.48 8.13
C CYS A 78 12.38 5.03 6.76
N GLN A 79 13.39 4.44 6.13
CA GLN A 79 13.98 4.87 4.87
C GLN A 79 13.94 3.74 3.83
N PRO A 80 13.31 3.97 2.67
CA PRO A 80 13.60 3.20 1.48
C PRO A 80 15.06 3.37 1.06
N VAL A 81 15.58 2.42 0.27
CA VAL A 81 16.96 2.35 -0.25
C VAL A 81 18.03 2.05 0.82
N THR A 82 17.71 2.18 2.11
CA THR A 82 18.59 1.79 3.22
C THR A 82 18.26 0.36 3.65
N GLU A 83 19.08 -0.64 3.31
CA GLU A 83 18.83 -2.04 3.67
C GLU A 83 19.76 -2.50 4.81
N PRO A 84 19.22 -2.96 5.95
CA PRO A 84 20.03 -3.49 7.04
C PRO A 84 20.53 -4.90 6.69
N THR A 85 21.59 -5.35 7.36
CA THR A 85 22.06 -6.74 7.21
C THR A 85 21.24 -7.77 8.00
N GLN A 86 20.36 -7.32 8.90
CA GLN A 86 19.58 -8.16 9.80
C GLN A 86 18.14 -7.65 9.92
N ASP A 87 17.22 -8.58 10.18
CA ASP A 87 15.82 -8.27 10.52
C ASP A 87 15.65 -7.96 12.02
N PRO A 88 14.44 -7.55 12.48
CA PRO A 88 14.19 -7.24 13.89
C PRO A 88 14.42 -8.41 14.87
N THR A 89 14.53 -9.64 14.39
CA THR A 89 14.85 -10.81 15.22
C THR A 89 16.36 -11.07 15.33
N GLY A 90 17.17 -10.33 14.58
CA GLY A 90 18.60 -10.57 14.40
C GLY A 90 18.93 -11.64 13.34
N GLY A 91 17.93 -12.08 12.57
CA GLY A 91 18.10 -13.01 11.45
C GLY A 91 18.78 -12.33 10.25
N ASP A 92 19.43 -13.10 9.37
CA ASP A 92 20.00 -12.58 8.12
C ASP A 92 18.87 -12.09 7.21
N ILE A 93 18.98 -10.83 6.75
CA ILE A 93 17.97 -10.19 5.90
C ILE A 93 17.67 -11.00 4.62
N LYS A 94 18.66 -11.75 4.11
CA LYS A 94 18.51 -12.61 2.91
C LYS A 94 17.52 -13.77 3.10
N HIS A 95 17.08 -14.01 4.32
CA HIS A 95 16.11 -15.07 4.67
C HIS A 95 14.79 -14.51 5.17
N THR A 96 14.66 -13.19 5.26
CA THR A 96 13.44 -12.50 5.66
C THR A 96 12.43 -12.55 4.52
N ALA A 97 11.14 -12.65 4.86
CA ALA A 97 10.08 -12.65 3.86
C ALA A 97 9.81 -11.23 3.39
N HIS A 98 9.52 -11.06 2.10
CA HIS A 98 9.23 -9.74 1.54
C HIS A 98 7.72 -9.46 1.52
N LEU A 99 7.39 -8.22 1.86
CA LEU A 99 6.13 -7.57 1.55
C LEU A 99 6.42 -6.50 0.50
N TYR A 100 5.98 -6.70 -0.74
CA TYR A 100 6.12 -5.70 -1.78
C TYR A 100 5.03 -4.64 -1.60
N VAL A 101 5.45 -3.39 -1.39
CA VAL A 101 4.56 -2.25 -1.13
C VAL A 101 4.55 -1.34 -2.35
N PHE A 102 3.43 -1.31 -3.05
CA PHE A 102 3.27 -0.60 -4.31
C PHE A 102 2.93 0.85 -4.05
N VAL A 103 3.77 1.76 -4.54
CA VAL A 103 3.60 3.20 -4.42
C VAL A 103 3.20 3.75 -5.80
N PRO A 104 1.99 4.31 -5.98
CA PRO A 104 1.52 4.76 -7.28
C PRO A 104 2.14 6.13 -7.62
N MET A 105 3.22 6.10 -8.39
CA MET A 105 4.01 7.28 -8.78
C MET A 105 3.47 8.01 -10.01
N PHE A 106 2.31 7.61 -10.53
CA PHE A 106 1.59 8.26 -11.62
C PHE A 106 0.51 9.21 -11.10
N SER A 107 -0.14 9.95 -11.99
CA SER A 107 -1.31 10.78 -11.70
C SER A 107 -2.37 10.54 -12.77
N VAL A 108 -3.58 10.14 -12.36
CA VAL A 108 -4.66 9.75 -13.30
C VAL A 108 -5.17 10.94 -14.12
N ASP A 109 -5.18 12.11 -13.51
CA ASP A 109 -5.75 13.36 -14.03
C ASP A 109 -4.70 14.44 -14.33
N ASN A 110 -3.40 14.10 -14.18
CA ASN A 110 -2.30 15.06 -14.27
C ASN A 110 -2.49 16.26 -13.33
N ASP A 111 -2.87 15.98 -12.08
CA ASP A 111 -3.10 16.99 -11.04
C ASP A 111 -1.87 17.89 -10.81
N GLN A 112 -2.08 19.20 -10.94
CA GLN A 112 -1.09 20.26 -10.70
C GLN A 112 -1.51 21.25 -9.61
N ASN A 113 -2.52 20.91 -8.80
CA ASN A 113 -2.94 21.71 -7.68
C ASN A 113 -2.17 21.26 -6.41
N PRO A 114 -1.27 22.09 -5.87
CA PRO A 114 -0.48 21.69 -4.71
C PRO A 114 -1.33 21.40 -3.47
N ASN A 115 -2.56 21.95 -3.39
CA ASN A 115 -3.44 21.76 -2.23
C ASN A 115 -4.05 20.37 -2.14
N ASP A 116 -3.94 19.56 -3.20
CA ASP A 116 -4.51 18.21 -3.22
C ASP A 116 -3.56 17.18 -2.59
N ALA A 117 -2.31 17.59 -2.28
CA ALA A 117 -1.37 16.76 -1.54
C ALA A 117 -1.77 16.54 -0.07
N MET A 118 -1.43 15.37 0.48
CA MET A 118 -1.79 14.94 1.83
C MET A 118 -1.42 15.97 2.91
N PRO A 119 -2.32 16.28 3.86
CA PRO A 119 -1.98 17.11 5.01
C PRO A 119 -0.96 16.40 5.91
N CYS A 120 -0.35 17.15 6.83
CA CYS A 120 0.48 16.54 7.87
C CYS A 120 -0.35 15.55 8.70
N PRO A 121 0.18 14.36 9.02
CA PRO A 121 -0.49 13.43 9.92
C PRO A 121 -0.65 14.07 11.31
N ASN A 122 -1.70 13.67 12.02
CA ASN A 122 -1.89 14.13 13.39
C ASN A 122 -0.77 13.57 14.29
N GLY A 123 -0.05 14.44 14.98
CA GLY A 123 1.17 14.05 15.71
C GLY A 123 2.38 13.86 14.79
N GLY A 124 2.33 14.37 13.55
CA GLY A 124 3.43 14.36 12.59
C GLY A 124 4.71 15.01 13.13
N ARG A 125 5.81 14.72 12.45
CA ARG A 125 7.14 15.12 12.92
C ARG A 125 7.35 16.62 12.75
N PRO A 126 8.10 17.28 13.65
CA PRO A 126 8.55 18.63 13.41
C PRO A 126 9.31 18.74 12.08
N GLY A 127 8.88 19.65 11.21
CA GLY A 127 9.52 19.88 9.91
C GLY A 127 9.14 18.87 8.80
N GLU A 128 8.15 18.01 9.03
CA GLU A 128 7.61 17.12 8.01
C GLU A 128 7.06 17.89 6.80
N LEU A 129 7.47 17.48 5.59
CA LEU A 129 7.03 18.07 4.34
C LEU A 129 5.66 17.49 3.98
N CYS A 130 4.61 18.30 4.12
CA CYS A 130 3.22 17.90 3.91
C CYS A 130 2.39 19.05 3.29
N GLY A 131 1.14 18.74 2.95
CA GLY A 131 0.13 19.68 2.47
C GLY A 131 0.57 20.42 1.20
N PRO A 132 0.21 21.71 1.05
CA PRO A 132 0.57 22.48 -0.13
C PRO A 132 2.08 22.55 -0.42
N ALA A 133 2.93 22.49 0.61
CA ALA A 133 4.38 22.48 0.43
C ALA A 133 4.86 21.17 -0.21
N LEU A 134 4.33 20.03 0.25
CA LEU A 134 4.57 18.73 -0.38
C LEU A 134 4.06 18.72 -1.82
N GLY A 135 2.83 19.20 -2.07
CA GLY A 135 2.27 19.26 -3.41
C GLY A 135 3.13 20.07 -4.38
N ALA A 136 3.60 21.25 -3.95
CA ALA A 136 4.51 22.07 -4.76
C ALA A 136 5.84 21.36 -5.06
N ALA A 137 6.42 20.66 -4.07
CA ALA A 137 7.65 19.89 -4.26
C ALA A 137 7.46 18.73 -5.24
N LEU A 138 6.35 17.99 -5.12
CA LEU A 138 6.00 16.88 -6.01
C LEU A 138 5.77 17.36 -7.44
N ILE A 139 5.00 18.43 -7.63
CA ILE A 139 4.79 19.03 -8.95
C ILE A 139 6.11 19.50 -9.55
N SER A 140 7.00 20.09 -8.76
CA SER A 140 8.32 20.50 -9.25
C SER A 140 9.19 19.30 -9.65
N ALA A 141 9.10 18.19 -8.93
CA ALA A 141 9.92 17.00 -9.17
C ALA A 141 9.40 16.14 -10.33
N PHE A 142 8.09 15.98 -10.44
CA PHE A 142 7.43 15.00 -11.31
C PHE A 142 6.49 15.62 -12.36
N GLY A 143 6.16 16.91 -12.23
CA GLY A 143 5.22 17.61 -13.11
C GLY A 143 3.75 17.52 -12.68
N PHE A 144 3.45 16.74 -11.66
CA PHE A 144 2.12 16.49 -11.10
C PHE A 144 2.21 16.06 -9.63
N VAL A 145 1.07 16.00 -8.93
CA VAL A 145 0.94 15.32 -7.62
C VAL A 145 0.67 13.82 -7.88
N PRO A 146 1.58 12.90 -7.53
CA PRO A 146 1.35 11.47 -7.70
C PRO A 146 0.21 10.98 -6.79
N GLU A 147 -0.52 9.96 -7.23
CA GLU A 147 -1.58 9.31 -6.44
C GLU A 147 -1.08 8.89 -5.04
N ALA A 148 0.21 8.52 -4.93
CA ALA A 148 0.88 8.17 -3.69
C ALA A 148 0.74 9.23 -2.58
N TRP A 149 0.63 10.52 -2.92
CA TRP A 149 0.54 11.59 -1.91
C TRP A 149 -0.66 12.51 -2.13
N LYS A 150 -1.69 12.06 -2.85
CA LYS A 150 -2.97 12.77 -2.89
C LYS A 150 -3.76 12.52 -1.60
N THR A 151 -4.42 13.56 -1.12
CA THR A 151 -5.43 13.47 -0.04
C THR A 151 -6.60 12.59 -0.47
N HIS A 152 -6.94 12.64 -1.76
CA HIS A 152 -8.00 11.84 -2.37
C HIS A 152 -7.48 11.18 -3.65
N PRO A 153 -6.80 10.02 -3.55
CA PRO A 153 -6.34 9.32 -4.74
C PRO A 153 -7.53 8.89 -5.61
N LEU A 154 -7.33 8.91 -6.92
CA LEU A 154 -8.29 8.47 -7.94
C LEU A 154 -8.18 6.97 -8.26
N VAL A 155 -7.20 6.31 -7.65
CA VAL A 155 -7.09 4.85 -7.60
C VAL A 155 -7.44 4.36 -6.21
N ALA A 156 -7.99 3.15 -6.13
CA ALA A 156 -8.20 2.50 -4.84
C ALA A 156 -6.84 2.10 -4.26
N THR A 157 -6.72 2.27 -2.95
CA THR A 157 -5.57 1.83 -2.17
C THR A 157 -6.05 0.99 -0.99
N GLN A 158 -5.28 -0.02 -0.60
CA GLN A 158 -5.51 -0.82 0.61
C GLN A 158 -5.10 -0.07 1.87
N CYS A 159 -4.19 0.90 1.71
CA CYS A 159 -3.67 1.73 2.77
C CYS A 159 -3.63 3.19 2.28
N PRO A 160 -4.44 4.10 2.87
CA PRO A 160 -5.33 3.91 4.04
C PRO A 160 -6.49 2.95 3.77
N ASP A 161 -7.06 2.35 4.83
CA ASP A 161 -8.18 1.41 4.75
C ASP A 161 -9.34 2.03 3.93
N PRO A 162 -9.81 1.37 2.86
CA PRO A 162 -10.95 1.84 2.06
C PRO A 162 -12.21 2.16 2.87
N ASN A 163 -12.43 1.48 4.01
CA ASN A 163 -13.60 1.68 4.85
C ASN A 163 -13.45 2.84 5.85
N HIS A 164 -12.21 3.26 6.12
CA HIS A 164 -11.87 4.36 7.02
C HIS A 164 -10.68 5.18 6.46
N PRO A 165 -10.85 5.84 5.31
CA PRO A 165 -9.73 6.47 4.61
C PRO A 165 -9.30 7.74 5.35
N VAL A 166 -8.19 7.64 6.07
CA VAL A 166 -7.49 8.79 6.66
C VAL A 166 -6.12 8.89 5.97
N PRO A 167 -5.91 9.88 5.07
CA PRO A 167 -4.68 9.99 4.30
C PRO A 167 -3.43 10.03 5.16
N GLY A 168 -2.35 9.39 4.69
CA GLY A 168 -1.08 9.31 5.42
C GLY A 168 -1.13 8.42 6.67
N THR A 169 -2.21 7.66 6.90
CA THR A 169 -2.34 6.77 8.05
C THR A 169 -2.70 5.36 7.63
N CYS A 170 -2.04 4.38 8.24
CA CYS A 170 -2.25 2.96 7.99
C CYS A 170 -2.17 2.22 9.33
N THR A 171 -2.97 1.17 9.51
CA THR A 171 -3.01 0.42 10.78
C THR A 171 -1.63 -0.15 11.12
N MET A 172 -1.08 0.16 12.30
CA MET A 172 0.22 -0.37 12.76
C MET A 172 1.43 0.00 11.88
N HIS A 173 1.34 1.04 11.05
CA HIS A 173 2.45 1.55 10.22
C HIS A 173 3.06 2.81 10.80
N ALA A 174 4.24 3.19 10.27
CA ALA A 174 4.74 4.54 10.41
C ALA A 174 3.78 5.52 9.73
N SER A 175 3.56 6.69 10.35
CA SER A 175 2.79 7.78 9.74
C SER A 175 3.61 8.62 8.76
N SER A 176 4.94 8.49 8.82
CA SER A 176 5.88 9.27 8.04
C SER A 176 7.06 8.40 7.64
N VAL A 177 7.56 8.62 6.42
CA VAL A 177 8.76 7.97 5.87
C VAL A 177 9.77 9.04 5.45
N ASP A 178 11.05 8.71 5.53
CA ASP A 178 12.10 9.60 5.01
C ASP A 178 12.47 9.23 3.57
N LEU A 179 12.29 10.18 2.65
CA LEU A 179 12.60 10.01 1.23
C LEU A 179 13.92 10.64 0.80
N SER A 180 14.74 11.13 1.73
CA SER A 180 16.01 11.79 1.45
C SER A 180 16.91 10.99 0.50
N VAL A 181 17.11 9.70 0.80
CA VAL A 181 17.92 8.77 -0.02
C VAL A 181 17.25 8.49 -1.36
N THR A 182 15.94 8.21 -1.36
CA THR A 182 15.16 7.96 -2.58
C THR A 182 15.23 9.13 -3.56
N LEU A 183 15.01 10.36 -3.09
CA LEU A 183 15.01 11.55 -3.94
C LEU A 183 16.41 11.88 -4.45
N ALA A 184 17.46 11.62 -3.66
CA ALA A 184 18.84 11.72 -4.13
C ALA A 184 19.15 10.69 -5.24
N ALA A 185 18.70 9.44 -5.08
CA ALA A 185 18.86 8.39 -6.07
C ALA A 185 18.12 8.69 -7.40
N LEU A 186 16.95 9.33 -7.31
CA LEU A 186 16.16 9.78 -8.47
C LEU A 186 16.68 11.08 -9.10
N GLY A 187 17.74 11.69 -8.56
CA GLY A 187 18.27 12.96 -9.05
C GLY A 187 17.34 14.17 -8.82
N LYS A 188 16.45 14.08 -7.81
CA LYS A 188 15.48 15.10 -7.44
C LYS A 188 15.89 15.91 -6.20
N ALA A 189 16.93 15.49 -5.51
CA ALA A 189 17.52 16.18 -4.36
C ALA A 189 19.06 16.13 -4.42
N ALA A 190 19.71 16.76 -3.43
CA ALA A 190 21.16 16.70 -3.28
C ALA A 190 21.63 15.25 -3.12
N ASN A 191 22.72 14.90 -3.80
CA ASN A 191 23.37 13.59 -3.69
C ASN A 191 24.86 13.80 -3.38
N PRO A 192 25.35 13.44 -2.18
CA PRO A 192 24.63 12.72 -1.11
C PRO A 192 23.57 13.58 -0.40
N PRO A 193 22.54 12.96 0.22
CA PRO A 193 21.61 13.67 1.09
C PRO A 193 22.34 14.37 2.24
N THR A 194 21.81 15.51 2.69
CA THR A 194 22.39 16.32 3.77
C THR A 194 21.48 16.43 5.00
N GLY A 195 20.39 15.67 5.03
CA GLY A 195 19.38 15.69 6.08
C GLY A 195 18.13 14.94 5.64
N ASN A 196 17.31 14.54 6.62
CA ASN A 196 16.06 13.84 6.36
C ASN A 196 15.07 14.72 5.59
N MET A 197 14.24 14.07 4.79
CA MET A 197 13.05 14.63 4.17
C MET A 197 11.86 13.73 4.52
N PHE A 198 11.32 13.93 5.72
CA PHE A 198 10.11 13.24 6.15
C PHE A 198 8.90 13.75 5.37
N VAL A 199 8.11 12.81 4.87
CA VAL A 199 6.80 13.03 4.25
C VAL A 199 5.78 12.06 4.87
N PRO A 200 4.47 12.33 4.73
CA PRO A 200 3.45 11.36 5.09
C PRO A 200 3.68 10.02 4.37
N THR A 201 3.40 8.92 5.06
CA THR A 201 3.41 7.59 4.45
C THR A 201 2.50 7.59 3.21
N PRO A 202 3.00 7.15 2.04
CA PRO A 202 2.23 7.23 0.81
C PRO A 202 0.99 6.34 0.85
N ASN A 203 -0.02 6.66 0.05
CA ASN A 203 -1.06 5.71 -0.33
C ASN A 203 -0.40 4.51 -1.04
N HIS A 204 -0.78 3.28 -0.69
CA HIS A 204 -0.13 2.09 -1.25
C HIS A 204 -1.02 0.84 -1.21
N ASP A 205 -0.58 -0.15 -2.00
CA ASP A 205 -1.09 -1.52 -2.04
C ASP A 205 0.01 -2.52 -1.70
N HIS A 206 -0.38 -3.77 -1.47
CA HIS A 206 0.53 -4.80 -1.00
C HIS A 206 0.47 -6.07 -1.84
N VAL A 207 1.63 -6.68 -2.05
CA VAL A 207 1.75 -8.04 -2.56
C VAL A 207 2.67 -8.85 -1.64
N VAL A 208 2.23 -10.05 -1.27
CA VAL A 208 3.10 -11.05 -0.64
C VAL A 208 3.45 -12.15 -1.64
N ASP A 209 4.56 -12.83 -1.38
CA ASP A 209 4.95 -14.01 -2.16
C ASP A 209 3.84 -15.06 -2.19
N ASN A 210 3.68 -15.72 -3.35
CA ASN A 210 2.63 -16.71 -3.57
C ASN A 210 2.69 -17.88 -2.57
N SER A 211 3.89 -18.27 -2.14
CA SER A 211 4.11 -19.34 -1.15
C SER A 211 3.79 -18.91 0.29
N ARG A 212 3.52 -17.62 0.52
CA ARG A 212 3.33 -17.01 1.82
C ARG A 212 1.93 -16.41 2.02
N VAL A 213 0.98 -16.75 1.15
CA VAL A 213 -0.42 -16.27 1.25
C VAL A 213 -1.10 -16.70 2.54
N ASP A 214 -0.80 -17.92 3.03
CA ASP A 214 -1.32 -18.48 4.27
C ASP A 214 -0.15 -18.69 5.24
N THR A 215 0.28 -17.62 5.91
CA THR A 215 1.44 -17.61 6.80
C THR A 215 1.06 -17.09 8.18
N GLY A 216 1.55 -17.77 9.23
CA GLY A 216 1.46 -17.24 10.59
C GLY A 216 2.21 -15.91 10.77
N PRO A 217 2.12 -15.29 11.96
CA PRO A 217 2.78 -14.01 12.21
C PRO A 217 4.31 -14.11 12.05
N ILE A 218 4.87 -13.32 11.16
CA ILE A 218 6.31 -13.16 10.95
C ILE A 218 6.65 -11.68 10.74
N TRP A 219 7.94 -11.34 10.79
CA TRP A 219 8.45 -10.07 10.31
C TRP A 219 8.59 -10.11 8.79
N TRP A 220 8.02 -9.12 8.14
CA TRP A 220 8.10 -8.91 6.71
C TRP A 220 8.94 -7.67 6.44
N GLU A 221 9.96 -7.81 5.61
CA GLU A 221 10.67 -6.66 5.07
C GLU A 221 9.76 -5.93 4.09
N VAL A 222 9.56 -4.64 4.31
CA VAL A 222 8.88 -3.78 3.36
C VAL A 222 9.82 -3.54 2.19
N ARG A 223 9.41 -3.93 0.99
CA ARG A 223 10.09 -3.67 -0.27
C ARG A 223 9.27 -2.66 -1.06
N PRO A 224 9.56 -1.34 -0.97
CA PRO A 224 8.83 -0.36 -1.76
C PRO A 224 9.05 -0.61 -3.25
N VAL A 225 7.96 -0.64 -4.01
CA VAL A 225 7.97 -0.78 -5.47
C VAL A 225 7.28 0.43 -6.07
N LEU A 226 8.03 1.25 -6.81
CA LEU A 226 7.49 2.41 -7.49
C LEU A 226 6.75 1.96 -8.75
N ILE A 227 5.43 2.11 -8.78
CA ILE A 227 4.60 1.80 -9.93
C ILE A 227 4.41 3.04 -10.78
N MET A 228 4.93 3.01 -12.02
CA MET A 228 5.00 4.19 -12.88
C MET A 228 3.85 4.27 -13.89
N ASP A 229 3.14 3.16 -14.14
CA ASP A 229 2.04 3.06 -15.10
C ASP A 229 0.75 2.61 -14.40
N GLN A 230 -0.35 3.32 -14.67
CA GLN A 230 -1.65 3.02 -14.08
C GLN A 230 -2.15 1.61 -14.45
N SER A 231 -1.77 1.09 -15.61
CA SER A 231 -2.20 -0.24 -16.07
C SER A 231 -1.60 -1.39 -15.24
N ASP A 232 -0.50 -1.13 -14.53
CA ASP A 232 0.11 -2.08 -13.60
C ASP A 232 -0.50 -1.97 -12.18
N TRP A 233 -1.25 -0.91 -11.89
CA TRP A 233 -1.89 -0.73 -10.59
C TRP A 233 -3.01 -1.76 -10.39
N PRO A 234 -3.04 -2.49 -9.26
CA PRO A 234 -4.04 -3.53 -9.04
C PRO A 234 -5.46 -2.96 -8.92
N ALA A 235 -6.42 -3.69 -9.49
CA ALA A 235 -7.82 -3.45 -9.22
C ALA A 235 -8.19 -3.89 -7.79
N PRO A 236 -9.19 -3.26 -7.12
CA PRO A 236 -9.57 -3.60 -5.74
C PRO A 236 -9.93 -5.07 -5.52
N ASP A 237 -10.50 -5.72 -6.53
CA ASP A 237 -10.90 -7.12 -6.51
C ASP A 237 -9.80 -8.08 -6.98
N GLY A 238 -8.62 -7.55 -7.32
CA GLY A 238 -7.48 -8.28 -7.85
C GLY A 238 -7.66 -8.78 -9.28
N SER A 239 -8.66 -8.30 -10.03
CA SER A 239 -8.97 -8.78 -11.39
C SER A 239 -7.98 -8.32 -12.47
N SER A 240 -7.16 -7.30 -12.19
CA SER A 240 -6.17 -6.72 -13.10
C SER A 240 -5.03 -6.05 -12.33
N GLY A 241 -4.01 -5.61 -13.08
CA GLY A 241 -2.77 -5.06 -12.52
C GLY A 241 -1.88 -6.13 -11.89
N ILE A 242 -0.91 -5.68 -11.07
CA ILE A 242 0.02 -6.55 -10.38
C ILE A 242 -0.62 -7.06 -9.08
N THR A 243 -0.94 -8.37 -9.03
CA THR A 243 -1.58 -9.01 -7.86
C THR A 243 -0.85 -10.27 -7.39
N SER A 244 0.40 -10.44 -7.84
CA SER A 244 1.27 -11.55 -7.44
C SER A 244 2.73 -11.16 -7.59
N ALA A 245 3.62 -11.77 -6.80
CA ALA A 245 5.06 -11.53 -6.89
C ALA A 245 5.60 -11.77 -8.31
N LYS A 246 5.11 -12.82 -9.01
CA LYS A 246 5.48 -13.05 -10.41
C LYS A 246 5.12 -11.88 -11.33
N ALA A 247 3.92 -11.31 -11.18
CA ALA A 247 3.51 -10.19 -12.03
C ALA A 247 4.34 -8.93 -11.71
N MET A 248 4.81 -8.80 -10.46
CA MET A 248 5.73 -7.75 -10.04
C MET A 248 7.09 -7.93 -10.73
N ASP A 249 7.69 -9.12 -10.64
CA ASP A 249 8.95 -9.45 -11.33
C ASP A 249 8.87 -9.17 -12.84
N ASP A 250 7.74 -9.53 -13.48
CA ASP A 250 7.52 -9.30 -14.90
C ASP A 250 7.44 -7.78 -15.24
N ALA A 251 6.85 -6.97 -14.35
CA ALA A 251 6.76 -5.51 -14.52
C ALA A 251 8.12 -4.82 -14.31
N GLU A 252 8.90 -5.28 -13.34
CA GLU A 252 10.28 -4.82 -13.13
C GLU A 252 11.18 -5.16 -14.32
N ALA A 253 11.12 -6.40 -14.82
CA ALA A 253 11.87 -6.84 -15.98
C ALA A 253 11.51 -6.04 -17.24
N ALA A 254 10.28 -5.53 -17.32
CA ALA A 254 9.81 -4.63 -18.38
C ALA A 254 10.16 -3.15 -18.14
N GLY A 255 10.79 -2.80 -17.01
CA GLY A 255 11.15 -1.44 -16.64
C GLY A 255 9.97 -0.55 -16.26
N ARG A 256 8.83 -1.14 -15.86
CA ARG A 256 7.60 -0.41 -15.48
C ARG A 256 7.42 -0.28 -13.96
N ALA A 257 8.21 -1.02 -13.21
CA ALA A 257 8.28 -0.98 -11.75
C ALA A 257 9.75 -0.87 -11.29
N ILE A 258 9.96 -0.30 -10.10
CA ILE A 258 11.28 -0.21 -9.46
C ILE A 258 11.15 -0.61 -7.99
N GLU A 259 11.61 -1.81 -7.64
CA GLU A 259 11.78 -2.26 -6.27
C GLU A 259 13.08 -1.71 -5.67
N VAL A 260 13.00 -1.32 -4.41
CA VAL A 260 14.16 -1.01 -3.58
C VAL A 260 14.03 -1.71 -2.22
N GLY A 261 15.16 -1.98 -1.58
CA GLY A 261 15.17 -2.41 -0.18
C GLY A 261 14.74 -1.29 0.76
N SER A 262 14.51 -1.63 2.02
CA SER A 262 14.29 -0.65 3.07
C SER A 262 14.69 -1.18 4.43
N ASN A 263 14.73 -0.32 5.43
CA ASN A 263 14.95 -0.72 6.81
C ASN A 263 13.63 -0.90 7.57
N PHE A 264 12.51 -0.94 6.86
CA PHE A 264 11.18 -0.91 7.42
C PHE A 264 10.57 -2.32 7.43
N PHE A 265 10.00 -2.71 8.57
CA PHE A 265 9.45 -4.05 8.79
C PHE A 265 8.07 -3.99 9.42
N LEU A 266 7.20 -4.92 9.03
CA LEU A 266 5.86 -5.08 9.59
C LEU A 266 5.69 -6.49 10.16
N PHE A 267 4.99 -6.61 11.28
CA PHE A 267 4.72 -7.90 11.93
C PHE A 267 3.25 -8.30 11.83
N PHE A 268 2.95 -9.23 10.92
CA PHE A 268 1.58 -9.67 10.65
C PHE A 268 1.53 -11.12 10.16
N SER A 269 0.35 -11.73 10.28
CA SER A 269 -0.01 -12.97 9.58
C SER A 269 -0.78 -12.66 8.30
N SER A 270 -0.63 -13.51 7.30
CA SER A 270 -1.40 -13.49 6.06
C SER A 270 -2.33 -14.70 5.97
N SER A 271 -3.54 -14.47 5.45
CA SER A 271 -4.47 -15.55 5.13
C SER A 271 -5.29 -15.19 3.91
N GLN A 272 -5.64 -16.17 3.08
CA GLN A 272 -6.61 -15.96 2.00
C GLN A 272 -7.88 -15.30 2.54
N ALA A 273 -8.32 -14.23 1.87
CA ALA A 273 -9.58 -13.60 2.21
C ALA A 273 -10.71 -14.63 2.02
N THR A 274 -11.50 -14.87 3.07
CA THR A 274 -12.68 -15.73 2.94
C THR A 274 -13.69 -14.99 2.08
N SER A 275 -13.88 -15.45 0.83
CA SER A 275 -15.03 -15.04 0.05
C SER A 275 -16.27 -15.36 0.88
N ALA A 276 -17.12 -14.38 1.18
CA ALA A 276 -18.39 -14.64 1.83
C ALA A 276 -19.11 -15.71 1.01
N ALA A 277 -19.19 -16.92 1.57
CA ALA A 277 -19.87 -18.03 0.91
C ALA A 277 -21.30 -17.58 0.63
N SER A 278 -21.70 -17.58 -0.65
CA SER A 278 -23.10 -17.41 -1.01
C SER A 278 -23.90 -18.43 -0.20
N PRO A 279 -24.95 -18.03 0.55
CA PRO A 279 -25.82 -19.01 1.17
C PRO A 279 -26.48 -19.77 0.02
N HIS A 280 -26.09 -21.04 -0.17
CA HIS A 280 -26.88 -21.97 -0.95
C HIS A 280 -28.23 -22.13 -0.25
N SER A 281 -29.17 -21.30 -0.66
CA SER A 281 -30.58 -21.44 -0.33
C SER A 281 -31.13 -22.67 -1.05
N GLY A 282 -31.72 -23.57 -0.27
CA GLY A 282 -32.85 -24.36 -0.74
C GLY A 282 -32.61 -25.86 -0.89
N HIS A 283 -32.84 -26.57 0.21
CA HIS A 283 -33.55 -27.85 0.15
C HIS A 283 -34.82 -27.73 -0.70
N ALA A 284 -35.04 -28.70 -1.58
CA ALA A 284 -36.31 -29.45 -1.65
C ALA A 284 -36.14 -30.62 -2.62
N MET A 285 -36.63 -31.79 -2.22
CA MET A 285 -37.36 -32.81 -3.01
C MET A 285 -37.23 -34.19 -2.32
N PRO A 286 -38.23 -35.07 -2.40
CA PRO A 286 -39.69 -34.88 -2.52
C PRO A 286 -40.45 -35.22 -1.23
#